data_AF-A0AB39R6X5-F1
#
_entry.id   AF-A0AB39R6X5-F1
#
_cell.length_a   1.000
_cell.length_b   1.000
_cell.length_c   1.000
_cell.angle_alpha   90.00
_cell.angle_beta   90.00
_cell.angle_gamma   90.00
#
_symmetry.space_group_name_H-M   'P 1'
#
loop_
_entity.id
_entity.type
_entity.pdbx_description
1 polymer ?
#
loop_
_entity_poly.entity_id
_entity_poly.type
_entity_poly.pdbx_seq_one_letter_code
_entity_poly.pdbx_strand_id
1 'polypeptide(L)' 'MATLIVDHLDKCRALLNRTGAQMRGPQAVPTGGNMTAKLPGGVRAEYVEGDEAQWEHAGC' A
#
# COMPACT_ATOMS: atom_id res chain seq x y z
N MET A 1 8.39 4.81 10.44
CA MET A 1 7.53 4.74 9.25
C MET A 1 8.10 3.65 8.36
N ALA A 2 7.28 2.75 7.86
CA ALA A 2 7.71 1.67 6.98
C ALA A 2 6.98 1.78 5.64
N THR A 3 7.64 1.39 4.55
CA THR A 3 7.04 1.29 3.22
C THR A 3 7.05 -0.17 2.82
N LEU A 4 5.88 -0.68 2.43
CA LEU A 4 5.65 -2.05 2.00
C LEU A 4 5.21 -2.03 0.54
N ILE A 5 5.93 -2.77 -0.28
CA ILE A 5 5.51 -3.02 -1.65
C ILE A 5 4.63 -4.27 -1.63
N VAL A 6 3.46 -4.19 -2.27
CA VAL A 6 2.44 -5.24 -2.25
C VAL A 6 1.93 -5.52 -3.66
N ASP A 7 1.59 -6.78 -3.90
CA ASP A 7 1.06 -7.20 -5.20
C ASP A 7 -0.36 -6.67 -5.45
N HIS A 8 -1.15 -6.53 -4.37
CA HIS A 8 -2.56 -6.18 -4.45
C HIS A 8 -2.99 -5.24 -3.32
N LEU A 9 -3.10 -3.95 -3.62
CA LEU A 9 -3.45 -2.92 -2.64
C LEU A 9 -4.85 -3.14 -2.05
N ASP A 10 -5.79 -3.63 -2.86
CA ASP A 10 -7.17 -3.88 -2.44
C ASP A 10 -7.29 -5.03 -1.42
N LYS A 11 -6.45 -6.06 -1.54
CA LYS A 11 -6.41 -7.16 -0.55
C LYS A 11 -5.89 -6.64 0.80
N CYS A 12 -4.83 -5.83 0.78
CA CYS A 12 -4.31 -5.18 1.98
C CYS A 12 -5.36 -4.27 2.64
N ARG A 13 -6.09 -3.48 1.85
CA ARG A 13 -7.18 -2.63 2.33
C ARG A 13 -8.29 -3.43 3.02
N ALA A 14 -8.68 -4.58 2.46
CA ALA A 14 -9.68 -5.45 3.06
C ALA A 14 -9.24 -5.98 4.43
N LEU A 15 -7.95 -6.33 4.58
CA LEU A 15 -7.38 -6.79 5.85
C LEU A 15 -7.33 -5.65 6.88
N LEU A 16 -6.83 -4.47 6.49
CA LEU A 16 -6.68 -3.31 7.38
C LEU A 16 -8.03 -2.77 7.89
N ASN A 17 -9.08 -2.85 7.08
CA ASN A 17 -10.45 -2.55 7.50
C ASN A 17 -10.91 -3.46 8.64
N ARG A 18 -10.58 -4.76 8.60
CA ARG A 18 -10.96 -5.72 9.64
C ARG A 18 -10.25 -5.47 10.96
N THR A 19 -9.04 -4.91 10.92
CA THR A 19 -8.24 -4.61 12.11
C THR A 19 -8.58 -3.27 12.76
N GLY A 20 -9.49 -2.48 12.17
CA GLY A 20 -9.79 -1.12 12.63
C GLY A 20 -8.64 -0.13 12.44
N ALA A 21 -7.76 -0.39 11.46
CA ALA A 21 -6.66 0.52 11.16
C ALA A 21 -7.22 1.82 10.55
N GLN A 22 -6.63 2.97 10.92
CA GLN A 22 -6.99 4.23 10.28
C GLN A 22 -6.27 4.33 8.95
N MET A 23 -7.02 4.49 7.86
CA MET A 23 -6.47 4.50 6.52
C MET A 23 -6.68 5.84 5.82
N ARG A 24 -5.72 6.19 4.95
CA ARG A 24 -5.81 7.29 3.99
C ARG A 24 -5.43 6.77 2.62
N GLY A 25 -6.32 6.94 1.64
CA GLY A 25 -6.24 6.28 0.33
C GLY A 25 -7.27 5.16 0.19
N PRO A 26 -7.23 4.36 -0.89
CA PRO A 26 -6.16 4.27 -1.88
C PRO A 26 -6.13 5.46 -2.84
N GLN A 27 -4.93 5.88 -3.23
CA GLN A 27 -4.69 6.94 -4.21
C GLN A 27 -3.99 6.33 -5.43
N ALA A 28 -4.57 6.51 -6.61
CA ALA A 28 -3.91 6.18 -7.87
C ALA A 28 -2.78 7.18 -8.13
N VAL A 29 -1.63 6.67 -8.53
CA VAL A 29 -0.44 7.44 -8.91
C VAL A 29 0.05 6.96 -10.28
N PRO A 30 0.84 7.74 -11.03
CA PRO A 30 1.33 7.31 -12.35
C PRO A 30 2.12 5.99 -12.33
N THR A 31 2.58 5.57 -11.15
CA THR A 31 3.37 4.36 -10.91
C THR A 31 2.55 3.17 -10.40
N GLY A 32 1.22 3.31 -10.29
CA GLY A 32 0.32 2.32 -9.72
C GLY A 32 -0.59 2.92 -8.64
N GLY A 33 -0.55 2.40 -7.42
CA GLY A 33 -1.39 2.85 -6.32
C GLY A 33 -0.65 2.93 -5.00
N ASN A 34 -1.08 3.82 -4.10
CA ASN A 34 -0.60 3.81 -2.72
C ASN A 34 -1.72 4.00 -1.69
N MET A 35 -1.43 3.59 -0.46
CA MET A 35 -2.31 3.77 0.68
C MET A 35 -1.48 3.89 1.95
N THR A 36 -1.85 4.77 2.86
CA THR A 36 -1.23 4.84 4.18
C THR A 36 -2.17 4.29 5.23
N ALA A 37 -1.67 3.42 6.11
CA ALA A 37 -2.40 2.95 7.28
C ALA A 37 -1.66 3.28 8.58
N LYS A 38 -2.42 3.64 9.61
CA LYS A 38 -1.97 3.71 10.99
C LYS A 38 -2.55 2.50 11.72
N LEU A 39 -1.65 1.57 12.07
CA LEU A 39 -1.98 0.33 12.77
C LEU A 39 -2.27 0.61 14.25
N PRO A 40 -3.05 -0.27 14.91
CA PRO A 40 -3.13 -0.31 16.37
C PRO A 40 -1.72 -0.40 16.96
N GLY A 41 -1.39 0.48 17.91
CA GLY A 41 -0.03 0.65 18.42
C GLY A 41 0.74 1.84 17.82
N GLY A 42 0.13 2.58 16.89
CA GLY A 42 0.65 3.87 16.42
C GLY A 42 1.66 3.78 15.28
N VAL A 43 1.98 2.57 14.81
CA VAL A 43 2.85 2.36 13.65
C VAL A 43 2.15 2.85 12.39
N ARG A 44 2.83 3.72 11.63
CA ARG A 44 2.39 4.17 10.31
C ARG A 44 3.16 3.42 9.22
N ALA A 45 2.40 2.80 8.32
CA ALA A 45 2.89 2.05 7.18
C ALA A 45 2.30 2.60 5.88
N GLU A 46 3.12 2.71 4.86
CA GLU A 46 2.74 3.02 3.48
C GLU A 46 2.74 1.74 2.66
N TYR A 47 1.67 1.49 1.93
CA TYR A 47 1.48 0.36 1.04
C TYR A 47 1.53 0.89 -0.39
N VAL A 48 2.40 0.31 -1.21
CA VAL A 48 2.59 0.70 -2.61
C VAL A 48 2.38 -0.52 -3.49
N GLU A 49 1.52 -0.37 -4.47
CA GLU A 49 1.33 -1.33 -5.56
C GLU A 49 1.94 -0.70 -6.81
N GLY A 50 2.96 -1.36 -7.35
CA GLY A 50 3.60 -0.93 -8.59
C GLY A 50 2.91 -1.56 -9.80
N ASP A 51 2.68 -0.77 -10.85
CA ASP A 51 2.22 -1.29 -12.14
C ASP A 51 3.29 -2.22 -12.76
N GLU A 52 2.91 -3.37 -13.33
CA GLU A 52 3.85 -4.35 -13.92
C GLU A 52 4.84 -3.70 -14.90
N ALA A 53 4.41 -2.67 -15.63
CA ALA A 53 5.27 -1.93 -16.56
C ALA A 53 6.45 -1.19 -15.87
N GLN A 54 6.38 -0.92 -14.57
CA GLN A 54 7.47 -0.29 -13.83
C GLN A 54 8.47 -1.29 -13.23
N TRP A 55 8.04 -2.53 -12.97
CA TRP A 55 8.92 -3.58 -12.48
C TRP A 55 9.92 -4.04 -13.55
N GLU A 56 9.50 -4.08 -14.82
CA GLU A 56 10.39 -4.34 -15.95
C GLU A 56 11.50 -3.28 -16.11
N HIS A 57 11.24 -2.03 -15.70
CA HIS A 57 12.25 -0.96 -15.73
C HIS A 57 13.19 -0.99 -14.51
N ALA A 58 12.79 -1.64 -13.42
CA ALA A 58 13.59 -1.78 -12.20
C ALA A 58 14.59 -2.96 -12.25
N GLY A 59 14.56 -3.79 -13.28
CA GLY A 59 15.63 -4.74 -13.62
C GLY A 59 15.75 -5.95 -12.69
N CYS A 60 14.63 -6.59 -12.36
CA CYS A 60 14.62 -7.94 -11.76
C CYS A 60 14.30 -9.00 -12.81
#